data_AF-A0A518IB13-F1
#
_entry.id   AF-A0A518IB13-F1
#
_cell.length_a   1.000
_cell.length_b   1.000
_cell.length_c   1.000
_cell.angle_alpha   90.00
_cell.angle_beta   90.00
_cell.angle_gamma   90.00
#
_symmetry.space_group_name_H-M   'P 1'
#
loop_
_entity.id
_entity.type
_entity.pdbx_description
1 polymer ?
#
loop_
_entity_poly.entity_id
_entity_poly.type
_entity_poly.pdbx_seq_one_letter_code
_entity_poly.pdbx_strand_id
1 'polypeptide(L)'
;MTPEQLVQTTGLFYQSLIHPALDDPTFLADLDRFCQMRDNLDRGLALQLIEEVNWRDRLLGFAVAALLQDWSLSSAILETLQRRLTGMAIVPAGAWLVIQHQRVPEASPALILTRFDLTLFDGEVGWVLTRLQAVREGTFSVATEEAGPHSGQSFQDQLELYESLCESA
;
A
#
# COMPACT_ATOMS: atom_id res chain seq x y z
N MET A 1 13.43 10.75 11.07
CA MET A 1 14.22 10.14 9.96
C MET A 1 13.86 10.84 8.65
N THR A 2 14.78 11.02 7.69
CA THR A 2 14.45 11.57 6.35
C THR A 2 14.10 10.45 5.34
N PRO A 3 13.42 10.76 4.21
CA PRO A 3 13.19 9.78 3.14
C PRO A 3 14.47 9.10 2.65
N GLU A 4 15.53 9.87 2.42
CA GLU A 4 16.81 9.34 1.93
C GLU A 4 17.46 8.42 2.95
N GLN A 5 17.40 8.79 4.23
CA GLN A 5 17.89 7.95 5.32
C GLN A 5 17.09 6.65 5.44
N LEU A 6 15.76 6.71 5.28
CA LEU A 6 14.92 5.52 5.30
C LEU A 6 15.28 4.59 4.14
N VAL A 7 15.34 5.12 2.91
CA VAL A 7 15.72 4.34 1.72
C VAL A 7 17.09 3.69 1.93
N GLN A 8 18.08 4.44 2.40
CA GLN A 8 19.42 3.90 2.69
C GLN A 8 19.39 2.81 3.77
N THR A 9 18.62 3.00 4.83
CA THR A 9 18.52 2.06 5.95
C THR A 9 17.80 0.77 5.54
N THR A 10 16.76 0.89 4.71
CA THR A 10 16.01 -0.25 4.16
C THR A 10 16.76 -0.99 3.05
N GLY A 11 17.87 -0.45 2.54
CA GLY A 11 18.64 -1.10 1.48
C GLY A 11 17.76 -1.42 0.27
N LEU A 12 17.68 -2.70 -0.11
CA LEU A 12 16.84 -3.19 -1.21
C LEU A 12 15.48 -3.75 -0.75
N PHE A 13 15.14 -3.68 0.54
CA PHE A 13 13.90 -4.24 1.09
C PHE A 13 12.64 -3.76 0.36
N TYR A 14 12.63 -2.51 -0.10
CA TYR A 14 11.52 -1.94 -0.88
C TYR A 14 11.19 -2.74 -2.16
N GLN A 15 12.14 -3.49 -2.71
CA GLN A 15 11.90 -4.34 -3.88
C GLN A 15 11.01 -5.52 -3.51
N SER A 16 11.21 -6.08 -2.31
CA SER A 16 10.39 -7.16 -1.78
C SER A 16 8.96 -6.69 -1.47
N LEU A 17 8.72 -5.39 -1.32
CA LEU A 17 7.36 -4.84 -1.18
C LEU A 17 6.55 -4.93 -2.49
N ILE A 18 7.17 -5.19 -3.65
CA ILE A 18 6.45 -5.43 -4.90
C ILE A 18 5.82 -6.83 -4.90
N HIS A 19 6.58 -7.82 -4.41
CA HIS A 19 6.18 -9.23 -4.31
C HIS A 19 6.50 -9.75 -2.90
N PRO A 20 5.64 -9.47 -1.91
CA PRO A 20 5.84 -9.91 -0.54
C PRO A 20 5.85 -11.44 -0.47
N ALA A 21 6.78 -12.01 0.30
CA ALA A 21 6.90 -13.46 0.46
C ALA A 21 6.86 -13.81 1.95
N LEU A 22 5.65 -13.87 2.53
CA LEU A 22 5.46 -14.07 3.97
C LEU A 22 5.83 -15.49 4.45
N ASP A 23 6.12 -16.40 3.53
CA ASP A 23 6.68 -17.72 3.78
C ASP A 23 8.22 -17.77 3.71
N ASP A 24 8.88 -16.71 3.20
CA ASP A 24 10.34 -16.61 3.12
C ASP A 24 10.94 -16.07 4.43
N PRO A 25 11.77 -16.86 5.14
CA PRO A 25 12.44 -16.41 6.37
C PRO A 25 13.31 -15.17 6.18
N THR A 26 13.88 -14.96 5.00
CA THR A 26 14.71 -13.78 4.68
C THR A 26 13.84 -12.54 4.63
N PHE A 27 12.70 -12.63 3.94
CA PHE A 27 11.72 -11.55 3.87
C PHE A 27 11.20 -11.21 5.26
N LEU A 28 10.81 -12.20 6.06
CA LEU A 28 10.33 -11.99 7.43
C LEU A 28 11.39 -11.30 8.31
N ALA A 29 12.66 -11.70 8.19
CA ALA A 29 13.74 -11.05 8.94
C ALA A 29 13.94 -9.58 8.52
N ASP A 30 13.77 -9.25 7.24
CA ASP A 30 13.83 -7.85 6.76
C ASP A 30 12.60 -7.04 7.18
N LEU A 31 11.41 -7.65 7.14
CA LEU A 31 10.17 -7.06 7.63
C LEU A 31 10.26 -6.75 9.13
N ASP A 32 10.77 -7.67 9.94
CA ASP A 32 10.98 -7.47 11.37
C ASP A 32 11.93 -6.30 11.65
N ARG A 33 13.04 -6.20 10.90
CA ARG A 33 13.95 -5.04 10.99
C ARG A 33 13.24 -3.76 10.62
N PHE A 34 12.39 -3.78 9.60
CA PHE A 34 11.58 -2.63 9.22
C PHE A 34 10.61 -2.21 10.33
N CYS A 35 9.91 -3.17 10.94
CA CYS A 35 9.01 -2.94 12.08
C CYS A 35 9.75 -2.35 13.29
N GLN A 36 10.97 -2.80 13.57
CA GLN A 36 11.81 -2.25 14.65
C GLN A 36 12.16 -0.76 14.46
N MET A 37 12.04 -0.22 13.24
CA MET A 37 12.28 1.20 13.00
C MET A 37 11.11 2.10 13.41
N ARG A 38 9.96 1.56 13.83
CA ARG A 38 8.72 2.29 14.08
C ARG A 38 8.89 3.59 14.87
N ASP A 39 9.66 3.57 15.95
CA ASP A 39 9.88 4.75 16.80
C ASP A 39 10.65 5.90 16.11
N ASN A 40 11.29 5.62 14.97
CA ASN A 40 12.01 6.62 14.17
C ASN A 40 11.18 7.15 12.99
N LEU A 41 9.98 6.61 12.79
CA LEU A 41 9.08 6.93 11.70
C LEU A 41 7.96 7.82 12.22
N ASP A 42 7.46 8.70 11.35
CA ASP A 42 6.32 9.55 11.68
C ASP A 42 5.42 9.76 10.46
N ARG A 43 4.24 10.33 10.73
CA ARG A 43 3.24 10.67 9.72
C ARG A 43 3.80 11.59 8.63
N GLY A 44 4.64 12.55 9.01
CA GLY A 44 5.19 13.53 8.07
C GLY A 44 6.09 12.87 7.03
N LEU A 45 6.94 11.95 7.49
CA LEU A 45 7.77 11.11 6.62
C LEU A 45 6.94 10.25 5.68
N ALA A 46 5.91 9.57 6.20
CA ALA A 46 5.01 8.76 5.38
C ALA A 46 4.32 9.58 4.29
N LEU A 47 3.79 10.76 4.65
CA LEU A 47 3.15 11.67 3.71
C LEU A 47 4.11 12.13 2.63
N GLN A 48 5.32 12.55 3.01
CA GLN A 48 6.35 12.99 2.07
C GLN A 48 6.66 11.89 1.04
N LEU A 49 6.87 10.65 1.51
CA LEU A 49 7.14 9.49 0.65
C LEU A 49 5.99 9.15 -0.31
N ILE A 50 4.74 9.27 0.14
CA ILE A 50 3.54 9.01 -0.68
C ILE A 50 3.42 10.05 -1.81
N GLU A 51 3.77 11.31 -1.51
CA GLU A 51 3.66 12.42 -2.46
C GLU A 51 4.78 12.42 -3.53
N GLU A 52 5.91 11.75 -3.27
CA GLU A 52 7.05 11.62 -4.18
C GLU A 52 6.70 10.92 -5.49
N VAL A 53 7.32 11.29 -6.61
CA VAL A 53 7.00 10.68 -7.92
C VAL A 53 7.61 9.27 -8.07
N ASN A 54 8.61 8.94 -7.27
CA ASN A 54 9.32 7.68 -7.34
C ASN A 54 8.50 6.53 -6.74
N TRP A 55 8.27 5.46 -7.51
CA TRP A 55 7.51 4.29 -7.05
C TRP A 55 8.14 3.64 -5.81
N ARG A 56 9.48 3.62 -5.70
CA ARG A 56 10.18 3.04 -4.54
C ARG A 56 9.77 3.75 -3.26
N ASP A 57 9.82 5.07 -3.33
CA ASP A 57 9.59 5.91 -2.17
C ASP A 57 8.09 5.82 -1.79
N ARG A 58 7.19 5.71 -2.78
CA ARG A 58 5.76 5.41 -2.55
C ARG A 58 5.52 4.08 -1.83
N LEU A 59 6.17 3.00 -2.25
CA LEU A 59 6.02 1.69 -1.58
C LEU A 59 6.42 1.78 -0.11
N LEU A 60 7.56 2.42 0.18
CA LEU A 60 7.99 2.68 1.55
C LEU A 60 6.97 3.56 2.28
N GLY A 61 6.44 4.60 1.65
CA GLY A 61 5.40 5.46 2.20
C GLY A 61 4.15 4.70 2.64
N PHE A 62 3.66 3.76 1.81
CA PHE A 62 2.51 2.92 2.16
C PHE A 62 2.83 1.95 3.29
N ALA A 63 4.01 1.32 3.28
CA ALA A 63 4.45 0.43 4.34
C ALA A 63 4.60 1.17 5.68
N VAL A 64 5.20 2.36 5.68
CA VAL A 64 5.29 3.22 6.87
C VAL A 64 3.89 3.61 7.34
N ALA A 65 3.00 4.04 6.45
CA ALA A 65 1.63 4.41 6.81
C ALA A 65 0.85 3.24 7.45
N ALA A 66 1.01 2.02 6.92
CA ALA A 66 0.43 0.82 7.50
C ALA A 66 1.00 0.50 8.89
N LEU A 67 2.33 0.54 9.04
CA LEU A 67 3.03 0.30 10.31
C LEU A 67 2.65 1.32 11.40
N LEU A 68 2.46 2.58 11.01
CA LEU A 68 1.98 3.64 11.89
C LEU A 68 0.46 3.56 12.14
N GLN A 69 -0.25 2.75 11.36
CA GLN A 69 -1.72 2.65 11.34
C GLN A 69 -2.40 4.01 11.15
N ASP A 70 -1.80 4.87 10.33
CA ASP A 70 -2.28 6.24 10.15
C ASP A 70 -3.26 6.32 8.98
N TRP A 71 -4.55 6.15 9.30
CA TRP A 71 -5.64 6.25 8.32
C TRP A 71 -5.78 7.63 7.70
N SER A 72 -5.29 8.70 8.35
CA SER A 72 -5.44 10.07 7.84
C SER A 72 -4.73 10.29 6.50
N LEU A 73 -3.83 9.38 6.12
CA LEU A 73 -3.09 9.35 4.86
C LEU A 73 -3.92 8.80 3.69
N SER A 74 -5.10 8.23 3.92
CA SER A 74 -5.96 7.65 2.88
C SER A 74 -6.29 8.64 1.75
N SER A 75 -6.45 9.91 2.08
CA SER A 75 -6.70 10.98 1.09
C SER A 75 -5.51 11.20 0.17
N ALA A 76 -4.29 11.18 0.71
CA ALA A 76 -3.06 11.33 -0.07
C ALA A 76 -2.82 10.13 -1.00
N ILE A 77 -3.18 8.93 -0.55
CA ILE A 77 -3.09 7.70 -1.34
C ILE A 77 -4.14 7.70 -2.47
N LEU A 78 -5.37 8.13 -2.20
CA LEU A 78 -6.38 8.32 -3.26
C LEU A 78 -5.96 9.41 -4.26
N GLU A 79 -5.40 10.53 -3.79
CA GLU A 79 -4.87 11.57 -4.67
C GLU A 79 -3.73 11.04 -5.54
N THR A 80 -2.86 10.22 -4.98
CA THR A 80 -1.81 9.49 -5.70
C THR A 80 -2.38 8.67 -6.85
N LEU A 81 -3.41 7.87 -6.58
CA LEU A 81 -4.11 7.08 -7.60
C LEU A 81 -4.83 7.96 -8.64
N GLN A 82 -5.21 9.19 -8.30
CA GLN A 82 -5.84 10.13 -9.25
C GLN A 82 -4.82 10.86 -10.13
N ARG A 83 -3.67 11.25 -9.58
CA ARG A 83 -2.83 12.30 -10.17
C ARG A 83 -1.39 11.90 -10.45
N ARG A 84 -0.83 10.92 -9.75
CA ARG A 84 0.62 10.62 -9.77
C ARG A 84 0.89 9.14 -9.98
N LEU A 85 0.28 8.67 -11.05
CA LEU A 85 0.12 7.29 -11.42
C LEU A 85 1.45 6.60 -11.79
N THR A 86 1.80 5.55 -11.04
CA THR A 86 2.95 4.66 -11.28
C THR A 86 2.53 3.21 -11.04
N GLY A 87 2.57 2.36 -12.08
CA GLY A 87 2.00 1.00 -12.06
C GLY A 87 2.43 0.14 -10.87
N MET A 88 3.73 0.13 -10.55
CA MET A 88 4.28 -0.67 -9.45
C MET A 88 3.70 -0.34 -8.07
N ALA A 89 3.16 0.86 -7.88
CA ALA A 89 2.61 1.33 -6.62
C ALA A 89 1.07 1.23 -6.54
N ILE A 90 0.38 0.78 -7.61
CA ILE A 90 -1.09 0.78 -7.66
C ILE A 90 -1.68 -0.34 -6.81
N VAL A 91 -1.27 -1.59 -7.04
CA VAL A 91 -1.74 -2.74 -6.26
C VAL A 91 -1.49 -2.55 -4.76
N PRO A 92 -0.29 -2.11 -4.33
CA PRO A 92 -0.02 -1.91 -2.90
C PRO A 92 -0.84 -0.73 -2.32
N ALA A 93 -1.04 0.36 -3.06
CA ALA A 93 -1.93 1.45 -2.65
C ALA A 93 -3.39 0.96 -2.47
N GLY A 94 -3.86 0.11 -3.40
CA GLY A 94 -5.18 -0.51 -3.34
C GLY A 94 -5.35 -1.41 -2.13
N ALA A 95 -4.39 -2.31 -1.89
CA ALA A 95 -4.38 -3.22 -0.76
C ALA A 95 -4.36 -2.45 0.57
N TRP A 96 -3.53 -1.41 0.67
CA TRP A 96 -3.52 -0.52 1.83
C TRP A 96 -4.90 0.08 2.10
N LEU A 97 -5.57 0.63 1.08
CA LEU A 97 -6.90 1.23 1.24
C LEU A 97 -7.96 0.22 1.69
N VAL A 98 -7.86 -1.03 1.22
CA VAL A 98 -8.74 -2.13 1.64
C VAL A 98 -8.53 -2.46 3.12
N ILE A 99 -7.29 -2.71 3.55
CA ILE A 99 -6.97 -3.01 4.95
C ILE A 99 -7.44 -1.89 5.87
N GLN A 100 -7.17 -0.63 5.52
CA GLN A 100 -7.61 0.49 6.36
C GLN A 100 -9.13 0.62 6.42
N HIS A 101 -9.83 0.38 5.30
CA HIS A 101 -11.30 0.37 5.31
C HIS A 101 -11.84 -0.74 6.21
N GLN A 102 -11.27 -1.95 6.17
CA GLN A 102 -11.72 -3.06 7.01
C GLN A 102 -11.51 -2.78 8.51
N ARG A 103 -10.43 -2.08 8.85
CA ARG A 103 -10.11 -1.74 10.25
C ARG A 103 -10.96 -0.60 10.80
N VAL A 104 -11.20 0.45 10.01
CA VAL A 104 -11.93 1.66 10.44
C VAL A 104 -12.92 2.10 9.34
N PRO A 105 -14.01 1.35 9.11
CA PRO A 105 -14.94 1.59 7.99
C PRO A 105 -15.54 3.00 8.01
N GLU A 106 -15.84 3.53 9.19
CA GLU A 106 -16.46 4.84 9.40
C GLU A 106 -15.55 6.03 9.02
N ALA A 107 -14.23 5.83 9.02
CA ALA A 107 -13.25 6.83 8.65
C ALA A 107 -12.85 6.76 7.17
N SER A 108 -13.36 5.76 6.43
CA SER A 108 -12.95 5.52 5.06
C SER A 108 -13.39 6.66 4.13
N PRO A 109 -12.47 7.22 3.33
CA PRO A 109 -12.77 8.38 2.48
C PRO A 109 -13.81 8.04 1.39
N ALA A 110 -14.64 9.00 1.00
CA ALA A 110 -15.59 8.79 -0.10
C ALA A 110 -14.85 8.44 -1.41
N LEU A 111 -15.29 7.38 -2.09
CA LEU A 111 -14.74 6.96 -3.38
C LEU A 111 -15.63 7.51 -4.49
N ILE A 112 -15.15 8.54 -5.17
CA ILE A 112 -15.86 9.15 -6.30
C ILE A 112 -15.16 8.67 -7.57
N LEU A 113 -15.58 7.51 -8.09
CA LEU A 113 -14.93 6.83 -9.22
C LEU A 113 -14.80 7.71 -10.47
N THR A 114 -15.71 8.66 -10.68
CA THR A 114 -15.67 9.60 -11.81
C THR A 114 -14.48 10.56 -11.79
N ARG A 115 -13.72 10.62 -10.68
CA ARG A 115 -12.47 11.41 -10.57
C ARG A 115 -11.22 10.66 -11.02
N PHE A 116 -11.36 9.39 -11.36
CA PHE A 116 -10.25 8.52 -11.75
C PHE A 116 -10.38 8.16 -13.22
N ASP A 117 -9.25 8.11 -13.92
CA ASP A 117 -9.19 7.41 -15.19
C ASP A 117 -8.96 5.93 -14.91
N LEU A 118 -10.06 5.17 -14.95
CA LEU A 118 -10.09 3.75 -14.60
C LEU A 118 -9.38 2.87 -15.64
N THR A 119 -8.97 3.43 -16.79
CA THR A 119 -8.32 2.70 -17.88
C THR A 119 -6.79 2.75 -17.81
N LEU A 120 -6.23 3.56 -16.92
CA LEU A 120 -4.78 3.71 -16.80
C LEU A 120 -4.11 2.43 -16.30
N PHE A 121 -2.91 2.17 -16.85
CA PHE A 121 -2.14 0.93 -16.67
C PHE A 121 -2.96 -0.31 -16.99
N ASP A 122 -3.52 -0.35 -18.20
CA ASP A 122 -4.34 -1.47 -18.68
C ASP A 122 -5.50 -1.81 -17.74
N GLY A 123 -6.05 -0.77 -17.09
CA GLY A 123 -7.17 -0.89 -16.15
C GLY A 123 -6.80 -1.24 -14.72
N GLU A 124 -5.51 -1.26 -14.34
CA GLU A 124 -5.06 -1.58 -12.97
C GLU A 124 -5.66 -0.64 -11.92
N VAL A 125 -5.84 0.65 -12.26
CA VAL A 125 -6.52 1.63 -11.40
C VAL A 125 -7.99 1.24 -11.18
N GLY A 126 -8.73 0.96 -12.26
CA GLY A 126 -10.11 0.50 -12.17
C GLY A 126 -10.23 -0.80 -11.38
N TRP A 127 -9.26 -1.70 -11.56
CA TRP A 127 -9.16 -2.98 -10.89
C TRP A 127 -9.00 -2.82 -9.36
N VAL A 128 -8.06 -2.01 -8.87
CA VAL A 128 -7.91 -1.81 -7.40
C VAL A 128 -9.11 -1.09 -6.79
N LEU A 129 -9.67 -0.09 -7.48
CA LEU A 129 -10.80 0.67 -6.95
C LEU A 129 -12.10 -0.14 -6.90
N THR A 130 -12.30 -1.05 -7.85
CA THR A 130 -13.43 -1.98 -7.83
C THR A 130 -13.37 -2.90 -6.61
N ARG A 131 -12.18 -3.33 -6.19
CA ARG A 131 -12.00 -4.13 -4.96
C ARG A 131 -12.34 -3.34 -3.72
N LEU A 132 -11.81 -2.12 -3.60
CA LEU A 132 -12.17 -1.23 -2.50
C LEU A 132 -13.69 -0.97 -2.43
N GLN A 133 -14.34 -0.83 -3.59
CA GLN A 133 -15.80 -0.70 -3.67
C GLN A 133 -16.52 -1.98 -3.20
N ALA A 134 -16.08 -3.16 -3.65
CA ALA A 134 -16.66 -4.43 -3.21
C ALA A 134 -16.52 -4.65 -1.70
N VAL A 135 -15.41 -4.21 -1.09
CA VAL A 135 -15.22 -4.31 0.38
C VAL A 135 -16.27 -3.47 1.10
N ARG A 136 -16.48 -2.24 0.63
CA ARG A 136 -17.48 -1.31 1.19
C ARG A 136 -18.91 -1.83 1.07
N GLU A 137 -19.18 -2.57 0.01
CA GLU A 137 -20.49 -3.19 -0.25
C GLU A 137 -20.67 -4.52 0.47
N GLY A 138 -19.63 -5.05 1.13
CA GLY A 138 -19.65 -6.36 1.77
C GLY A 138 -19.70 -7.53 0.78
N THR A 139 -19.30 -7.31 -0.47
CA THR A 139 -19.31 -8.30 -1.56
C THR A 139 -17.91 -8.80 -1.92
N PHE A 140 -16.90 -8.34 -1.19
CA PHE A 140 -15.50 -8.62 -1.49
C PHE A 140 -15.12 -10.06 -1.18
N SER A 141 -14.47 -10.68 -2.16
CA SER A 141 -13.70 -11.90 -2.02
C SER A 141 -12.47 -11.79 -2.91
N VAL A 142 -11.33 -12.25 -2.41
CA VAL A 142 -10.07 -12.29 -3.16
C VAL A 142 -9.77 -13.74 -3.46
N ALA A 143 -9.49 -14.05 -4.73
CA ALA A 143 -8.92 -15.35 -5.05
C ALA A 143 -7.44 -15.34 -4.68
N THR A 144 -6.93 -16.44 -4.12
CA THR A 144 -5.51 -16.57 -3.73
C THR A 144 -4.54 -16.31 -4.89
N GLU A 145 -4.97 -16.53 -6.13
CA GLU A 145 -4.15 -16.35 -7.34
C GLU A 145 -4.43 -15.02 -8.05
N GLU A 146 -5.16 -14.10 -7.40
CA GLU A 146 -5.57 -12.84 -8.03
C GLU A 146 -4.40 -11.85 -8.12
N ALA A 147 -3.94 -11.60 -9.34
CA ALA A 147 -2.84 -10.69 -9.63
C ALA A 147 -3.29 -9.40 -10.32
N GLY A 148 -2.59 -8.30 -10.02
CA GLY A 148 -2.72 -7.04 -10.73
C GLY A 148 -2.34 -7.18 -12.22
N PRO A 149 -3.08 -6.54 -13.13
CA PRO A 149 -2.97 -6.78 -14.58
C PRO A 149 -1.63 -6.38 -15.20
N HIS A 150 -0.87 -5.46 -14.60
CA HIS A 150 0.33 -4.90 -15.26
C HIS A 150 1.64 -5.42 -14.66
N SER A 151 1.71 -5.59 -13.33
CA SER A 151 2.94 -6.01 -12.64
C SER A 151 2.89 -7.41 -12.03
N GLY A 152 1.78 -8.14 -12.21
CA GLY A 152 1.63 -9.49 -11.68
C GLY A 152 1.74 -9.55 -10.16
N GLN A 153 1.51 -8.43 -9.48
CA GLN A 153 1.54 -8.37 -8.02
C GLN A 153 0.31 -9.09 -7.47
N SER A 154 0.51 -10.07 -6.60
CA SER A 154 -0.58 -10.74 -5.90
C SER A 154 -1.30 -9.74 -5.01
N PHE A 155 -2.62 -9.61 -5.17
CA PHE A 155 -3.40 -8.76 -4.27
C PHE A 155 -3.44 -9.35 -2.87
N GLN A 156 -3.54 -10.67 -2.77
CA GLN A 156 -3.60 -11.39 -1.50
C GLN A 156 -2.31 -11.16 -0.69
N ASP A 157 -1.14 -11.31 -1.30
CA ASP A 157 0.14 -11.15 -0.60
C ASP A 157 0.31 -9.70 -0.10
N GLN A 158 -0.19 -8.72 -0.85
CA GLN A 158 -0.18 -7.31 -0.45
C GLN A 158 -1.12 -7.04 0.72
N LEU A 159 -2.30 -7.66 0.74
CA LEU A 159 -3.24 -7.57 1.87
C LEU A 159 -2.60 -8.18 3.12
N GLU A 160 -2.03 -9.38 3.03
CA GLU A 160 -1.39 -10.08 4.15
C GLU A 160 -0.18 -9.31 4.69
N LEU A 161 0.62 -8.70 3.81
CA LEU A 161 1.73 -7.84 4.22
C LEU A 161 1.23 -6.65 5.04
N TYR A 162 0.22 -5.92 4.55
CA TYR A 162 -0.28 -4.74 5.25
C TYR A 162 -1.05 -5.09 6.52
N GLU A 163 -1.70 -6.25 6.58
CA GLU A 163 -2.27 -6.81 7.80
C GLU A 163 -1.16 -7.10 8.82
N SER A 164 -0.07 -7.76 8.43
CA SER A 164 1.08 -8.05 9.30
C SER A 164 1.74 -6.77 9.86
N LEU A 165 1.94 -5.75 9.01
CA LEU A 165 2.44 -4.43 9.43
C LEU A 165 1.50 -3.74 10.44
N CYS A 166 0.20 -3.96 10.24
CA CYS A 166 -0.86 -3.44 11.08
C CYS A 166 -0.97 -4.16 12.43
N GLU A 167 -0.55 -5.42 12.53
CA GLU A 167 -0.55 -6.23 13.77
C GLU A 167 0.72 -6.05 14.61
N SER A 168 1.83 -5.68 13.98
CA SER A 168 3.17 -5.55 14.60
C SER A 168 3.32 -4.33 15.53
N ALA A 169 2.23 -3.90 16.17
CA ALA A 169 2.08 -2.59 16.78
C ALA A 169 1.74 -2.56 18.27
#